data_AF-A0A9E3WTX5-F1
#
_entry.id   AF-A0A9E3WTX5-F1
#
_cell.length_a   1.000
_cell.length_b   1.000
_cell.length_c   1.000
_cell.angle_alpha   90.00
_cell.angle_beta   90.00
_cell.angle_gamma   90.00
#
_symmetry.space_group_name_H-M   'P 1'
#
loop_
_entity.id
_entity.type
_entity.pdbx_description
1 polymer ?
#
loop_
_entity_poly.entity_id
_entity_poly.type
_entity_poly.pdbx_seq_one_letter_code
_entity_poly.pdbx_strand_id
1 'polypeptide(L)'
;MRRRQFLLLLSTLPPMALAAVLAGCCCRVPQGGSGGYTPTASPFIVAVSDDDFTRTVLENDKPVLVDFWAPWCGWCEVIDPGVVAVAEEFRDRIQVARLNVDA
;
A
#
# COMPACT_ATOMS: atom_id res chain seq x y z
N MET A 1 44.28 11.59 -0.87
CA MET A 1 44.58 10.17 -1.19
C MET A 1 43.31 9.35 -1.44
N ARG A 2 42.49 9.65 -2.47
CA ARG A 2 41.38 8.77 -2.92
C ARG A 2 41.06 8.91 -4.42
N ARG A 3 42.07 9.20 -5.25
CA ARG A 3 41.89 9.29 -6.72
C ARG A 3 42.31 8.03 -7.49
N ARG A 4 42.96 7.07 -6.83
CA ARG A 4 43.42 5.81 -7.47
C ARG A 4 42.52 4.60 -7.19
N GLN A 5 41.54 4.72 -6.30
CA GLN A 5 40.67 3.59 -5.92
C GLN A 5 39.36 3.53 -6.72
N PHE A 6 39.00 4.58 -7.46
CA PHE A 6 37.78 4.61 -8.27
C PHE A 6 37.93 3.92 -9.64
N LEU A 7 39.16 3.80 -10.14
CA LEU A 7 39.46 3.20 -11.45
C LEU A 7 39.45 1.66 -11.46
N LEU A 8 39.61 1.02 -10.30
CA LEU A 8 39.66 -0.44 -10.21
C LEU A 8 38.27 -1.11 -10.07
N LEU A 9 37.21 -0.34 -9.83
CA LEU A 9 35.83 -0.86 -9.78
C LEU A 9 35.13 -0.84 -11.15
N LEU A 10 35.71 -0.20 -12.18
CA LEU A 10 35.10 -0.09 -13.51
C LEU A 10 35.35 -1.30 -14.43
N SER A 11 36.28 -2.20 -14.09
CA SER A 11 36.70 -3.30 -14.99
C SER A 11 35.98 -4.63 -14.76
N THR A 12 35.16 -4.76 -13.71
CA THR A 12 34.39 -5.99 -13.43
C THR A 12 32.88 -5.81 -13.63
N LEU A 13 32.43 -4.64 -14.08
CA LEU A 13 31.03 -4.42 -14.42
C LEU A 13 30.74 -4.95 -15.83
N PRO A 14 29.81 -5.90 -16.00
CA PRO A 14 29.38 -6.33 -17.32
C PRO A 14 28.84 -5.13 -18.11
N PRO A 15 28.96 -5.13 -19.46
CA PRO A 15 28.70 -3.98 -20.34
C PRO A 15 27.27 -3.40 -20.31
N MET A 16 26.39 -3.88 -19.45
CA MET A 16 24.98 -3.48 -19.33
C MET A 16 24.73 -2.32 -18.34
N ALA A 17 25.71 -1.94 -17.51
CA ALA A 17 25.48 -0.99 -16.41
C ALA A 17 25.69 0.50 -16.76
N LEU A 18 26.14 0.84 -17.97
CA LEU A 18 26.46 2.22 -18.35
C LEU A 18 25.24 3.07 -18.76
N ALA A 19 24.10 2.44 -19.11
CA ALA A 19 22.92 3.15 -19.61
C ALA A 19 22.03 3.77 -18.51
N ALA A 20 22.15 3.31 -17.25
CA ALA A 20 21.20 3.68 -16.19
C ALA A 20 21.49 5.03 -15.51
N VAL A 21 22.69 5.60 -15.69
CA VAL A 21 23.15 6.74 -14.87
C VAL A 21 22.85 8.10 -15.51
N LEU A 22 22.46 8.14 -16.79
CA LEU A 22 22.24 9.40 -17.52
C LEU A 22 20.78 9.83 -17.67
N ALA A 23 19.80 8.97 -17.34
CA ALA A 23 18.37 9.29 -17.45
C ALA A 23 17.82 9.92 -16.16
N GLY A 24 18.26 11.14 -15.85
CA GLY A 24 17.55 11.99 -14.90
C GLY A 24 16.25 12.51 -15.52
N CYS A 25 15.12 11.81 -15.35
CA CYS A 25 13.80 12.44 -15.22
C CYS A 25 12.67 11.46 -14.86
N CYS A 26 11.89 11.92 -13.87
CA CYS A 26 10.52 11.57 -13.49
C CYS A 26 10.21 10.11 -13.12
N CYS A 27 9.94 9.92 -11.82
CA CYS A 27 8.76 9.17 -11.37
C CYS A 27 8.53 7.79 -12.02
N ARG A 28 9.39 6.80 -11.73
CA ARG A 28 8.93 5.40 -11.83
C ARG A 28 8.26 4.97 -10.52
N VAL A 29 7.28 5.76 -10.09
CA VAL A 29 6.11 5.21 -9.42
C VAL A 29 5.41 4.39 -10.51
N PRO A 30 5.09 3.10 -10.30
CA PRO A 30 4.25 2.40 -11.25
C PRO A 30 2.96 3.23 -11.38
N GLN A 31 2.73 3.80 -12.56
CA GLN A 31 1.47 4.46 -12.86
C GLN A 31 0.42 3.35 -12.87
N GLY A 32 -0.30 3.22 -11.75
CA GLY A 32 -1.54 2.49 -11.63
C GLY A 32 -2.53 3.08 -12.62
N GLY A 33 -2.54 2.51 -13.82
CA GLY A 33 -3.47 2.87 -14.87
C GLY A 33 -4.79 2.17 -14.62
N SER A 34 -5.83 2.94 -14.30
CA SER A 34 -7.25 2.70 -14.62
C SER A 34 -7.88 1.31 -14.34
N GLY A 35 -7.22 0.45 -13.57
CA GLY A 35 -7.76 -0.81 -13.06
C GLY A 35 -8.36 -0.56 -11.70
N GLY A 36 -9.61 -0.94 -11.50
CA GLY A 36 -10.29 -0.65 -10.24
C GLY A 36 -9.51 -1.16 -9.03
N TYR A 37 -9.39 -0.33 -7.99
CA TYR A 37 -8.81 -0.73 -6.72
C TYR A 37 -9.63 -1.88 -6.13
N THR A 38 -8.94 -2.97 -5.80
CA THR A 38 -9.50 -4.11 -5.07
C THR A 38 -8.72 -4.23 -3.76
N PRO A 39 -9.39 -4.13 -2.60
CA PRO A 39 -8.70 -4.24 -1.32
C PRO A 39 -8.02 -5.59 -1.14
N THR A 40 -6.83 -5.60 -0.54
CA THR A 40 -6.14 -6.85 -0.22
C THR A 40 -6.92 -7.63 0.83
N ALA A 41 -7.20 -8.90 0.57
CA ALA A 41 -7.88 -9.76 1.54
C ALA A 41 -6.97 -10.04 2.75
N SER A 42 -7.51 -9.84 3.96
CA SER A 42 -6.87 -10.18 5.23
C SER A 42 -7.90 -10.82 6.17
N PRO A 43 -7.55 -11.86 6.93
CA PRO A 43 -8.49 -12.53 7.85
C PRO A 43 -8.90 -11.65 9.04
N PHE A 44 -8.20 -10.53 9.28
CA PHE A 44 -8.45 -9.62 10.40
C PHE A 44 -9.26 -8.38 10.00
N ILE A 45 -9.63 -8.24 8.72
CA ILE A 45 -10.41 -7.12 8.21
C ILE A 45 -11.81 -7.63 7.85
N VAL A 46 -12.83 -6.96 8.39
CA VAL A 46 -14.24 -7.29 8.13
C VAL A 46 -14.80 -6.36 7.07
N ALA A 47 -15.44 -6.89 6.04
CA ALA A 47 -16.22 -6.08 5.10
C ALA A 47 -17.57 -5.73 5.73
N VAL A 48 -17.94 -4.45 5.67
CA VAL A 48 -19.14 -3.89 6.29
C VAL A 48 -19.95 -3.14 5.23
N SER A 49 -21.27 -3.34 5.24
CA SER A 49 -22.25 -2.56 4.47
C SER A 49 -22.93 -1.53 5.36
N ASP A 50 -23.71 -0.63 4.75
CA ASP A 50 -24.49 0.38 5.49
C ASP A 50 -25.45 -0.25 6.51
N ASP A 51 -26.08 -1.37 6.18
CA ASP A 51 -27.00 -2.09 7.07
C ASP A 51 -26.29 -2.64 8.32
N ASP A 52 -25.05 -3.13 8.15
CA ASP A 52 -24.26 -3.73 9.22
C ASP A 52 -23.41 -2.70 10.00
N PHE A 53 -23.34 -1.45 9.53
CA PHE A 53 -22.46 -0.41 10.07
C PHE A 53 -22.77 -0.12 11.54
N THR A 54 -24.06 0.05 11.88
CA THR A 54 -24.46 0.38 13.26
C THR A 54 -24.02 -0.72 14.23
N ARG A 55 -24.32 -1.97 13.92
CA ARG A 55 -23.99 -3.11 14.78
C ARG A 55 -22.48 -3.38 14.85
N THR A 56 -21.80 -3.31 13.71
CA THR A 56 -20.39 -3.74 13.61
C THR A 56 -19.40 -2.66 14.03
N VAL A 57 -19.76 -1.39 13.82
CA VAL A 57 -18.89 -0.22 14.06
C VAL A 57 -19.32 0.57 15.28
N LEU A 58 -20.61 0.93 15.41
CA LEU A 58 -21.08 1.81 16.48
C LEU A 58 -21.30 1.08 17.81
N GLU A 59 -21.80 -0.15 17.75
CA GLU A 59 -22.09 -0.98 18.94
C GLU A 59 -20.92 -1.89 19.34
N ASN A 60 -19.72 -1.66 18.80
CA ASN A 60 -18.54 -2.50 19.07
C ASN A 60 -17.88 -2.15 20.42
N ASP A 61 -17.54 -3.19 21.20
CA ASP A 61 -16.81 -3.03 22.46
C ASP A 61 -15.36 -2.54 22.26
N LYS A 62 -14.79 -2.78 21.07
CA LYS A 62 -13.44 -2.33 20.70
C LYS A 62 -13.49 -1.09 19.82
N PRO A 63 -12.49 -0.20 19.90
CA PRO A 63 -12.35 0.88 18.93
C PRO A 63 -12.22 0.31 17.51
N VAL A 64 -12.99 0.87 16.58
CA VAL A 64 -13.05 0.41 15.19
C VAL A 64 -12.36 1.40 14.27
N LEU A 65 -11.40 0.93 13.49
CA LEU A 65 -10.82 1.67 12.37
C LEU A 65 -11.62 1.33 11.11
N VAL A 66 -12.24 2.33 10.49
CA VAL A 66 -13.00 2.17 9.24
C VAL A 66 -12.18 2.69 8.07
N ASP A 67 -11.92 1.80 7.11
CA ASP A 67 -11.28 2.07 5.84
C ASP A 67 -12.37 2.22 4.76
N PHE A 68 -12.66 3.48 4.40
CA PHE A 68 -13.62 3.84 3.38
C PHE A 68 -12.94 3.82 2.02
N TRP A 69 -13.39 2.92 1.14
CA TRP A 69 -12.77 2.71 -0.15
C TRP A 69 -13.77 2.70 -1.30
N ALA A 70 -13.26 2.81 -2.53
CA ALA A 70 -14.02 2.67 -3.76
C ALA A 70 -13.16 2.09 -4.88
N PRO A 71 -13.72 1.39 -5.88
CA PRO A 71 -12.98 0.84 -7.01
C PRO A 71 -12.27 1.90 -7.84
N TRP A 72 -12.71 3.16 -7.84
CA TRP A 72 -12.02 4.26 -8.52
C TRP A 72 -10.98 4.97 -7.65
N CYS A 73 -10.76 4.53 -6.41
CA CYS A 73 -9.86 5.18 -5.48
C CYS A 73 -8.39 4.76 -5.68
N GLY A 74 -7.64 5.52 -6.49
CA GLY A 74 -6.21 5.26 -6.71
C GLY A 74 -5.32 5.45 -5.48
N TRP A 75 -5.71 6.31 -4.54
CA TRP A 75 -4.95 6.48 -3.28
C TRP A 75 -5.15 5.31 -2.31
N CYS A 76 -6.31 4.65 -2.38
CA CYS A 76 -6.63 3.50 -1.53
C CYS A 76 -5.68 2.33 -1.80
N GLU A 77 -5.24 2.14 -3.06
CA GLU A 77 -4.24 1.12 -3.43
C GLU A 77 -2.91 1.30 -2.70
N VAL A 78 -2.48 2.56 -2.48
CA VAL A 78 -1.21 2.86 -1.82
C VAL A 78 -1.29 2.66 -0.31
N ILE A 79 -2.45 2.97 0.29
CA ILE A 79 -2.68 2.86 1.74
C ILE A 79 -3.01 1.43 2.18
N ASP A 80 -3.63 0.63 1.31
CA ASP A 80 -4.08 -0.73 1.56
C ASP A 80 -3.08 -1.62 2.34
N PRO A 81 -1.78 -1.73 1.95
CA PRO A 81 -0.82 -2.54 2.70
C PRO A 81 -0.57 -2.01 4.13
N GLY A 82 -0.69 -0.71 4.35
CA GLY A 82 -0.59 -0.10 5.68
C GLY A 82 -1.78 -0.46 6.56
N VAL A 83 -3.00 -0.46 5.99
CA VAL A 83 -4.22 -0.87 6.71
C VAL A 83 -4.16 -2.35 7.09
N VAL A 84 -3.68 -3.21 6.20
CA VAL A 84 -3.47 -4.64 6.49
C VAL A 84 -2.45 -4.83 7.61
N ALA A 85 -1.33 -4.13 7.58
CA ALA A 85 -0.32 -4.20 8.64
C ALA A 85 -0.89 -3.76 10.01
N VAL A 86 -1.69 -2.69 10.03
CA VAL A 86 -2.36 -2.22 11.24
C VAL A 86 -3.38 -3.24 11.77
N ALA A 87 -4.15 -3.88 10.87
CA ALA A 87 -5.09 -4.93 11.26
C ALA A 87 -4.39 -6.14 11.91
N GLU A 88 -3.19 -6.50 11.44
CA GLU A 88 -2.40 -7.58 12.00
C GLU A 88 -1.76 -7.21 13.35
N GLU A 89 -1.12 -6.04 13.43
CA GLU A 89 -0.40 -5.58 14.63
C GLU A 89 -1.36 -5.29 15.80
N PHE A 90 -2.54 -4.73 15.51
CA PHE A 90 -3.48 -4.27 16.53
C PHE A 90 -4.73 -5.16 16.68
N ARG A 91 -4.73 -6.38 16.14
CA ARG A 91 -5.86 -7.33 16.16
C ARG A 91 -6.59 -7.48 17.51
N ASP A 92 -5.83 -7.39 18.60
CA ASP A 92 -6.34 -7.60 19.96
C ASP A 92 -6.96 -6.31 20.53
N ARG A 93 -6.55 -5.15 20.01
CA ARG A 93 -6.88 -3.81 20.52
C ARG A 93 -7.91 -3.05 19.70
N ILE A 94 -7.90 -3.22 18.37
CA ILE A 94 -8.79 -2.52 17.46
C ILE A 94 -9.45 -3.52 16.50
N GLN A 95 -10.67 -3.22 16.07
CA GLN A 95 -11.30 -3.91 14.94
C GLN A 95 -11.07 -3.08 13.67
N VAL A 96 -10.65 -3.72 12.57
CA VAL A 96 -10.57 -3.05 11.28
C VAL A 96 -11.76 -3.47 10.42
N ALA A 97 -12.45 -2.48 9.88
CA ALA A 97 -13.63 -2.64 9.03
C ALA A 97 -13.42 -1.91 7.70
N ARG A 98 -13.87 -2.50 6.59
CA ARG A 98 -13.86 -1.87 5.27
C ARG A 98 -15.27 -1.64 4.77
N LEU A 99 -15.52 -0.43 4.28
CA LEU A 99 -16.80 -0.06 3.69
C LEU A 99 -16.56 0.48 2.28
N ASN A 100 -17.21 -0.13 1.30
CA ASN A 100 -17.21 0.38 -0.07
C ASN A 100 -18.25 1.49 -0.17
N VAL A 101 -17.83 2.71 -0.50
CA VAL A 101 -18.73 3.88 -0.57
C VAL A 101 -19.58 3.92 -1.85
N ASP A 102 -19.29 3.07 -2.83
CA ASP A 102 -20.10 2.90 -4.05
C ASP A 102 -21.10 1.74 -3.94
N ALA A 103 -21.07 0.96 -2.86
CA ALA A 103 -21.87 -0.26 -2.70
C ALA A 103 -23.34 0.03 -2.36
#